data_AF-F7QXQ0-F1
#
_entry.id   AF-F7QXQ0-F1
#
_cell.length_a   1.000
_cell.length_b   1.000
_cell.length_c   1.000
_cell.angle_alpha   90.00
_cell.angle_beta   90.00
_cell.angle_gamma   90.00
#
_symmetry.space_group_name_H-M   'P 1'
#
loop_
_entity.id
_entity.type
_entity.pdbx_description
1 polymer ?
#
loop_
_entity_poly.entity_id
_entity_poly.type
_entity_poly.pdbx_seq_one_letter_code
_entity_poly.pdbx_strand_id
1 'polypeptide(L)'
;MDFKDAMKKRHVVCRYRDEELDLETVSALKKRVEEDNEKYQVHVKLETEDSSVLNLMGKLASKNAVNYFIMSGKESADLNERLGYVGADLMLYAQTLGLNTWWIGGTFSKKTSKEKFPIKKSSESSLSGMGKPLGNGTSKRMSKQSVHTRVKHRTGSLPV
;
A
#
# COMPACT_ATOMS: atom_id res chain seq x y z
N MET A 1 -10.97 -10.33 -13.07
CA MET A 1 -11.89 -9.28 -12.56
C MET A 1 -11.62 -8.02 -13.35
N ASP A 2 -12.63 -7.21 -13.70
CA ASP A 2 -12.39 -5.92 -14.35
C ASP A 2 -12.08 -4.80 -13.34
N PHE A 3 -11.74 -3.60 -13.82
CA PHE A 3 -11.40 -2.47 -12.93
C PHE A 3 -12.62 -1.93 -12.16
N LYS A 4 -13.83 -2.03 -12.71
CA LYS A 4 -15.04 -1.57 -12.03
C LYS A 4 -15.35 -2.43 -10.81
N ASP A 5 -15.19 -3.73 -10.96
CA ASP A 5 -15.33 -4.69 -9.87
C ASP A 5 -14.20 -4.58 -8.87
N ALA A 6 -12.97 -4.35 -9.33
CA ALA A 6 -11.82 -4.08 -8.45
C ALA A 6 -12.08 -2.87 -7.56
N MET A 7 -12.55 -1.76 -8.12
CA MET A 7 -12.91 -0.55 -7.36
C MET A 7 -13.96 -0.82 -6.28
N LYS A 8 -15.00 -1.61 -6.59
CA LYS A 8 -16.07 -1.94 -5.63
C LYS A 8 -15.59 -2.85 -4.49
N LYS A 9 -14.72 -3.81 -4.81
CA LYS A 9 -14.25 -4.83 -3.85
C LYS A 9 -13.05 -4.36 -3.02
N ARG A 10 -12.33 -3.35 -3.51
CA ARG A 10 -11.14 -2.83 -2.83
C ARG A 10 -11.50 -2.30 -1.45
N HIS A 11 -10.68 -2.68 -0.49
CA HIS A 11 -10.69 -2.18 0.87
C HIS A 11 -9.25 -2.15 1.38
N VAL A 12 -8.99 -1.37 2.42
CA VAL A 12 -7.64 -1.29 3.00
C VAL A 12 -7.33 -2.61 3.73
N VAL A 13 -6.25 -3.27 3.32
CA VAL A 13 -5.71 -4.45 4.00
C VAL A 13 -4.28 -4.16 4.43
N CYS A 14 -4.00 -4.43 5.70
CA CYS A 14 -2.66 -4.25 6.27
C CYS A 14 -2.13 -5.57 6.87
N ARG A 15 -2.85 -6.67 6.71
CA ARG A 15 -2.50 -7.99 7.26
C ARG A 15 -2.47 -8.98 6.11
N TYR A 16 -1.28 -9.45 5.78
CA TYR A 16 -1.03 -10.32 4.63
C TYR A 16 -0.67 -11.73 5.09
N ARG A 17 -0.82 -12.69 4.18
CA ARG A 17 -0.32 -14.05 4.40
C ARG A 17 1.20 -14.09 4.35
N ASP A 18 1.78 -15.07 5.02
CA ASP A 18 3.20 -15.41 4.92
C ASP A 18 3.41 -16.35 3.74
N GLU A 19 3.07 -15.85 2.55
CA GLU A 19 3.11 -16.60 1.29
C GLU A 19 3.76 -15.73 0.23
N GLU A 20 4.71 -16.30 -0.50
CA GLU A 20 5.35 -15.64 -1.62
C GLU A 20 4.34 -15.36 -2.74
N LEU A 21 4.60 -14.32 -3.53
CA LEU A 21 3.88 -14.09 -4.77
C LEU A 21 4.29 -15.14 -5.81
N ASP A 22 3.31 -15.73 -6.49
CA ASP A 22 3.59 -16.65 -7.59
C ASP A 22 4.25 -15.91 -8.76
N LEU A 23 5.08 -16.64 -9.52
CA LEU A 23 5.89 -16.08 -10.59
C LEU A 23 5.04 -15.43 -11.69
N GLU A 24 3.86 -15.96 -11.97
CA GLU A 24 2.93 -15.39 -12.95
C GLU A 24 2.41 -14.02 -12.51
N THR A 25 2.00 -13.90 -11.25
CA THR A 25 1.59 -12.62 -10.65
C THR A 25 2.73 -11.61 -10.63
N VAL A 26 3.94 -12.03 -10.23
CA VAL A 26 5.11 -11.14 -10.25
C VAL A 26 5.42 -10.67 -11.68
N SER A 27 5.38 -11.56 -12.66
CA SER A 27 5.60 -11.22 -14.08
C SER A 27 4.53 -10.25 -14.58
N ALA A 28 3.27 -10.50 -14.27
CA ALA A 28 2.15 -9.63 -14.66
C ALA A 28 2.26 -8.23 -14.05
N LEU A 29 2.68 -8.11 -12.79
CA LEU A 29 2.90 -6.83 -12.12
C LEU A 29 4.11 -6.09 -12.71
N LYS A 30 5.22 -6.80 -12.98
CA LYS A 30 6.40 -6.19 -13.61
C LYS A 30 6.10 -5.65 -15.00
N LYS A 31 5.38 -6.42 -15.82
CA LYS A 31 4.93 -5.97 -17.13
C LYS A 31 4.08 -4.70 -17.04
N ARG A 32 3.13 -4.65 -16.10
CA ARG A 32 2.29 -3.46 -15.91
C ARG A 32 3.11 -2.24 -15.46
N VAL A 33 4.09 -2.46 -14.58
CA VAL A 33 5.04 -1.42 -14.15
C VAL A 33 5.83 -0.87 -15.33
N GLU A 34 6.30 -1.72 -16.25
CA GLU A 34 7.00 -1.30 -17.46
C GLU A 34 6.10 -0.43 -18.34
N GLU A 35 4.86 -0.88 -18.60
CA GLU A 35 3.86 -0.12 -19.37
C GLU A 35 3.57 1.26 -18.74
N ASP A 36 3.41 1.33 -17.42
CA ASP A 36 3.15 2.58 -16.70
C ASP A 36 4.37 3.51 -16.68
N ASN A 37 5.58 2.96 -16.50
CA ASN A 37 6.82 3.73 -16.55
C ASN A 37 6.99 4.43 -17.90
N GLU A 38 6.78 3.68 -18.99
CA GLU A 38 6.85 4.23 -20.35
C GLU A 38 5.75 5.27 -20.61
N LYS A 39 4.51 4.95 -20.24
CA LYS A 39 3.36 5.82 -20.52
C LYS A 39 3.40 7.15 -19.75
N TYR A 40 3.73 7.10 -18.47
CA TYR A 40 3.67 8.27 -17.59
C TYR A 40 5.04 8.91 -17.32
N GLN A 41 6.11 8.39 -17.94
CA GLN A 41 7.48 8.91 -17.79
C GLN A 41 7.88 9.00 -16.31
N VAL A 42 7.55 7.95 -15.56
CA VAL A 42 7.89 7.77 -14.14
C VAL A 42 8.83 6.58 -13.98
N HIS A 43 9.32 6.39 -12.77
CA HIS A 43 10.16 5.26 -12.40
C HIS A 43 9.56 4.55 -11.19
N VAL A 44 8.93 3.42 -11.48
CA VAL A 44 8.33 2.49 -10.53
C VAL A 44 9.10 1.18 -10.57
N LYS A 45 9.29 0.58 -9.39
CA LYS A 45 9.89 -0.74 -9.24
C LYS A 45 9.09 -1.57 -8.23
N LEU A 46 8.92 -2.85 -8.58
CA LEU A 46 8.44 -3.89 -7.67
C LEU A 46 9.62 -4.48 -6.89
N GLU A 47 9.52 -4.45 -5.57
CA GLU A 47 10.38 -5.21 -4.67
C GLU A 47 9.55 -6.30 -3.99
N THR A 48 10.12 -7.50 -3.92
CA THR A 48 9.45 -8.68 -3.36
C THR A 48 10.26 -9.26 -2.21
N GLU A 49 9.58 -9.89 -1.26
CA GLU A 49 10.21 -10.54 -0.09
C GLU A 49 11.15 -9.63 0.72
N ASP A 50 10.86 -8.32 0.75
CA ASP A 50 11.61 -7.30 1.48
C ASP A 50 10.69 -6.39 2.31
N SER A 51 11.04 -6.22 3.59
CA SER A 51 10.34 -5.28 4.49
C SER A 51 11.24 -4.16 5.00
N SER A 52 12.44 -3.99 4.41
CA SER A 52 13.47 -3.08 4.90
C SER A 52 13.05 -1.61 4.83
N VAL A 53 12.17 -1.26 3.89
CA VAL A 53 11.67 0.11 3.69
C VAL A 53 10.66 0.55 4.75
N LEU A 54 10.06 -0.40 5.48
CA LEU A 54 9.10 -0.09 6.54
C LEU A 54 9.82 0.31 7.82
N ASN A 55 9.48 1.49 8.34
CA ASN A 55 9.95 1.90 9.67
C ASN A 55 9.19 1.16 10.78
N LEU A 56 9.55 1.38 12.04
CA LEU A 56 8.91 0.71 13.19
C LEU A 56 7.38 0.87 13.20
N MET A 57 6.87 2.05 12.83
CA MET A 57 5.42 2.30 12.76
C MET A 57 4.77 1.55 11.59
N GLY A 58 5.44 1.45 10.43
CA GLY A 58 4.99 0.65 9.30
C GLY A 58 4.92 -0.84 9.63
N LYS A 59 5.93 -1.36 10.34
CA LYS A 59 5.96 -2.75 10.83
C LYS A 59 4.93 -3.04 11.91
N LEU A 60 4.51 -2.04 12.69
CA LEU A 60 3.43 -2.19 13.67
C LEU A 60 2.04 -2.11 13.02
N ALA A 61 1.90 -1.23 12.02
CA ALA A 61 0.64 -1.01 11.30
C ALA A 61 0.32 -2.15 10.32
N SER A 62 1.33 -2.89 9.86
CA SER A 62 1.16 -3.99 8.92
C SER A 62 1.73 -5.32 9.42
N LYS A 63 1.21 -6.44 8.93
CA LYS A 63 1.77 -7.78 9.16
C LYS A 63 2.08 -8.42 7.81
N ASN A 64 3.30 -8.91 7.66
CA ASN A 64 3.81 -9.59 6.45
C ASN A 64 3.70 -8.73 5.18
N ALA A 65 3.86 -7.42 5.30
CA ALA A 65 3.95 -6.51 4.16
C ALA A 65 5.39 -6.54 3.61
N VAL A 66 5.71 -7.59 2.86
CA VAL A 66 7.06 -7.85 2.32
C VAL A 66 7.15 -7.63 0.80
N ASN A 67 6.07 -7.23 0.14
CA ASN A 67 6.08 -6.88 -1.28
C ASN A 67 5.65 -5.41 -1.40
N TYR A 68 6.27 -4.61 -2.27
CA TYR A 68 5.91 -3.20 -2.41
C TYR A 68 6.33 -2.59 -3.75
N PHE A 69 5.63 -1.54 -4.14
CA PHE A 69 6.05 -0.64 -5.20
C PHE A 69 6.72 0.59 -4.61
N ILE A 70 7.89 0.93 -5.14
CA ILE A 70 8.52 2.23 -4.93
C ILE A 70 8.38 3.05 -6.21
N MET A 71 7.91 4.29 -6.07
CA MET A 71 7.59 5.17 -7.19
C MET A 71 8.32 6.49 -7.04
N SER A 72 8.85 6.98 -8.16
CA SER A 72 9.53 8.27 -8.26
C SER A 72 9.47 8.81 -9.68
N GLY A 73 9.89 10.04 -9.89
CA GLY A 73 10.08 10.58 -11.22
C GLY A 73 10.85 11.89 -11.16
N LYS A 74 11.17 12.45 -12.33
CA LYS A 74 11.84 13.74 -12.40
C LYS A 74 10.91 14.85 -11.91
N GLU A 75 11.44 15.74 -11.06
CA GLU A 75 10.71 16.92 -10.58
C GLU A 75 10.04 17.68 -11.73
N SER A 76 8.72 17.85 -11.60
CA SER A 76 7.86 18.56 -12.55
C SER A 76 6.54 18.89 -11.84
N ALA A 77 5.87 19.95 -12.28
CA ALA A 77 4.65 20.44 -11.62
C ALA A 77 3.53 19.37 -11.55
N ASP A 78 3.51 18.45 -12.50
CA ASP A 78 2.53 17.37 -12.64
C ASP A 78 3.05 16.00 -12.15
N LEU A 79 4.25 15.93 -11.57
CA LEU A 79 4.84 14.66 -11.10
C LEU A 79 3.90 13.92 -10.13
N ASN A 80 3.34 14.63 -9.16
CA ASN A 80 2.44 14.05 -8.16
C ASN A 80 1.15 13.51 -8.78
N GLU A 81 0.63 14.17 -9.79
CA GLU A 81 -0.55 13.71 -10.53
C GLU A 81 -0.22 12.40 -11.28
N ARG A 82 0.91 12.36 -12.01
CA ARG A 82 1.36 11.15 -12.72
C ARG A 82 1.59 9.98 -11.76
N LEU A 83 2.28 10.21 -10.64
CA LEU A 83 2.49 9.19 -9.61
C LEU A 83 1.18 8.73 -8.96
N GLY A 84 0.22 9.65 -8.77
CA GLY A 84 -1.12 9.33 -8.29
C GLY A 84 -1.88 8.41 -9.24
N TYR A 85 -1.85 8.70 -10.55
CA TYR A 85 -2.47 7.85 -11.57
C TYR A 85 -1.83 6.45 -11.62
N VAL A 86 -0.50 6.37 -11.69
CA VAL A 86 0.22 5.09 -11.72
C VAL A 86 -0.04 4.28 -10.45
N GLY A 87 -0.01 4.94 -9.29
CA GLY A 87 -0.32 4.28 -8.03
C GLY A 87 -1.75 3.75 -7.95
N ALA A 88 -2.73 4.48 -8.49
CA ALA A 88 -4.11 4.03 -8.58
C ALA A 88 -4.29 2.87 -9.57
N ASP A 89 -3.62 2.94 -10.72
CA ASP A 89 -3.61 1.88 -11.73
C ASP A 89 -3.07 0.57 -11.15
N LEU A 90 -1.85 0.60 -10.60
CA LEU A 90 -1.20 -0.56 -10.00
C LEU A 90 -2.01 -1.13 -8.83
N MET A 91 -2.64 -0.28 -8.01
CA MET A 91 -3.51 -0.70 -6.93
C MET A 91 -4.73 -1.49 -7.44
N LEU A 92 -5.40 -1.01 -8.50
CA LEU A 92 -6.54 -1.69 -9.07
C LEU A 92 -6.14 -2.93 -9.86
N TYR A 93 -5.03 -2.87 -10.59
CA TYR A 93 -4.50 -4.01 -11.32
C TYR A 93 -4.14 -5.16 -10.38
N ALA A 94 -3.42 -4.88 -9.28
CA ALA A 94 -3.14 -5.86 -8.24
C ALA A 94 -4.43 -6.50 -7.68
N GLN A 95 -5.49 -5.70 -7.48
CA GLN A 95 -6.81 -6.20 -7.08
C GLN A 95 -7.42 -7.16 -8.11
N THR A 96 -7.21 -6.92 -9.41
CA THR A 96 -7.68 -7.85 -10.46
C THR A 96 -6.99 -9.20 -10.42
N LEU A 97 -5.76 -9.24 -9.93
CA LEU A 97 -4.95 -10.45 -9.69
C LEU A 97 -5.27 -11.11 -8.33
N GLY A 98 -6.25 -10.59 -7.58
CA GLY A 98 -6.63 -11.12 -6.28
C GLY A 98 -5.72 -10.69 -5.11
N LEU A 99 -4.81 -9.75 -5.36
CA LEU A 99 -4.01 -9.13 -4.30
C LEU A 99 -4.78 -7.97 -3.66
N ASN A 100 -4.42 -7.61 -2.44
CA ASN A 100 -4.86 -6.38 -1.83
C ASN A 100 -3.63 -5.51 -1.57
N THR A 101 -3.82 -4.21 -1.63
CA THR A 101 -2.73 -3.24 -1.49
C THR A 101 -3.18 -2.10 -0.59
N TRP A 102 -2.21 -1.38 -0.04
CA TRP A 102 -2.47 -0.18 0.73
C TRP A 102 -1.40 0.88 0.47
N TRP A 103 -1.82 2.14 0.52
CA TRP A 103 -0.93 3.27 0.36
C TRP A 103 -0.14 3.55 1.63
N ILE A 104 1.18 3.76 1.52
CA ILE A 104 2.06 4.06 2.66
C ILE A 104 2.46 5.53 2.60
N GLY A 105 1.73 6.37 3.36
CA GLY A 105 2.09 7.77 3.60
C GLY A 105 2.82 7.93 4.93
N GLY A 106 4.06 8.44 4.92
CA GLY A 106 4.80 8.85 6.12
C GLY A 106 5.39 7.74 7.00
N THR A 107 5.11 6.47 6.73
CA THR A 107 5.56 5.30 7.52
C THR A 107 6.70 4.50 6.86
N PHE A 108 7.50 5.15 6.00
CA PHE A 108 8.66 4.56 5.33
C PHE A 108 9.98 5.27 5.70
N SER A 109 11.08 4.52 5.62
CA SER A 109 12.44 5.04 5.86
C SER A 109 12.96 5.77 4.62
N LYS A 110 12.99 7.11 4.64
CA LYS A 110 13.53 7.93 3.53
C LYS A 110 14.98 7.56 3.17
N LYS A 111 15.79 7.13 4.15
CA LYS A 111 17.18 6.72 3.93
C LYS A 111 17.24 5.42 3.13
N THR A 112 16.57 4.38 3.61
CA THR A 112 16.55 3.05 2.99
C THR A 112 15.92 3.09 1.60
N SER A 113 14.86 3.89 1.42
CA SER A 113 14.25 4.11 0.10
C SER A 113 15.22 4.75 -0.89
N LYS A 114 16.06 5.70 -0.46
CA LYS A 114 17.07 6.33 -1.34
C LYS A 114 18.23 5.40 -1.68
N GLU A 115 18.63 4.52 -0.75
CA GLU A 115 19.69 3.54 -0.99
C GLU A 115 19.24 2.48 -2.00
N LYS A 116 18.02 1.96 -1.84
CA LYS A 116 17.43 0.98 -2.77
C LYS A 116 16.99 1.60 -4.09
N PHE A 117 16.74 2.90 -4.08
CA PHE A 117 16.25 3.64 -5.23
C PHE A 117 17.04 4.96 -5.34
N PRO A 118 18.29 4.90 -5.84
CA PRO A 118 19.15 6.08 -5.97
C PRO A 118 18.63 6.97 -7.09
N ILE A 119 17.68 7.84 -6.77
CA ILE A 119 17.21 8.87 -7.70
C ILE A 119 18.13 10.10 -7.55
N LYS A 120 18.60 10.67 -8.66
CA LYS A 120 19.36 11.94 -8.65
C LYS A 120 18.51 13.04 -7.98
N LYS A 121 19.17 13.85 -7.14
CA LYS A 121 18.60 14.89 -6.23
C LYS A 121 17.57 15.83 -6.89
N SER A 122 16.32 15.40 -7.09
CA SER A 122 15.15 16.26 -7.34
C SER A 122 13.89 15.41 -7.54
N SER A 123 13.44 14.66 -6.52
CA SER A 123 12.22 13.86 -6.68
C SER A 123 11.58 13.47 -5.36
N GLU A 124 10.27 13.63 -5.28
CA GLU A 124 9.42 13.05 -4.24
C GLU A 124 9.28 11.52 -4.45
N SER A 125 9.35 10.75 -3.37
CA SER A 125 9.23 9.29 -3.39
C SER A 125 7.97 8.85 -2.65
N SER A 126 7.09 8.13 -3.33
CA SER A 126 5.88 7.53 -2.75
C SER A 126 6.01 6.01 -2.73
N LEU A 127 5.58 5.36 -1.64
CA LEU A 127 5.67 3.93 -1.43
C LEU A 127 4.26 3.33 -1.33
N SER A 128 4.00 2.24 -2.04
CA SER A 128 2.76 1.47 -1.93
C SER A 128 3.12 0.05 -1.49
N GLY A 129 2.57 -0.41 -0.35
CA GLY A 129 2.79 -1.77 0.15
C GLY A 129 1.79 -2.75 -0.47
N MET A 130 2.25 -3.96 -0.79
CA MET A 130 1.45 -5.02 -1.39
C MET A 130 1.61 -6.36 -0.65
N GLY A 131 0.57 -7.18 -0.69
CA GLY A 131 0.65 -8.57 -0.25
C GLY A 131 -0.65 -9.34 -0.54
N LYS A 132 -0.61 -10.66 -0.41
CA LYS A 132 -1.83 -11.49 -0.54
C LYS A 132 -2.70 -11.33 0.71
N PRO A 133 -3.98 -10.93 0.58
CA PRO A 133 -4.89 -10.90 1.71
C PRO A 133 -5.23 -12.33 2.17
N LEU A 134 -5.48 -12.50 3.47
CA LEU A 134 -6.23 -13.67 3.91
C LEU A 134 -7.64 -13.65 3.28
N GLY A 135 -8.07 -14.81 2.78
CA GLY A 135 -9.39 -15.04 2.18
C GLY A 135 -10.56 -14.43 2.96
N ASN A 136 -11.64 -14.11 2.23
CA ASN A 136 -12.81 -13.35 2.66
C ASN A 136 -12.55 -12.51 3.90
N GLY A 137 -11.78 -11.43 3.72
CA GLY A 137 -11.66 -10.40 4.73
C GLY A 137 -13.06 -10.02 5.18
N THR A 138 -13.46 -10.51 6.35
CA THR A 138 -14.57 -9.90 7.07
C THR A 138 -14.09 -8.49 7.29
N SER A 139 -14.59 -7.57 6.47
CA SER A 139 -14.71 -6.19 6.87
C SER A 139 -15.52 -6.24 8.17
N LYS A 140 -14.83 -6.36 9.31
CA LYS A 140 -15.28 -5.61 10.47
C LYS A 140 -15.09 -4.16 10.06
N ARG A 141 -16.05 -3.68 9.26
CA ARG A 141 -16.48 -2.30 9.27
C ARG A 141 -16.56 -2.00 10.75
N MET A 142 -15.61 -1.21 11.27
CA MET A 142 -15.84 -0.62 12.59
C MET A 142 -17.11 0.17 12.40
N SER A 143 -18.23 -0.38 12.88
CA SER A 143 -19.44 0.39 13.00
C SER A 143 -19.05 1.56 13.89
N LYS A 144 -19.47 2.77 13.51
CA LYS A 144 -19.31 3.98 14.33
C LYS A 144 -20.01 3.87 15.70
N GLN A 145 -20.50 2.69 16.08
CA GLN A 145 -21.36 2.44 17.22
C GLN A 145 -20.59 1.97 18.48
N SER A 146 -19.30 1.61 18.38
CA SER A 146 -18.51 1.19 19.56
C SER A 146 -17.67 2.28 20.23
N VAL A 147 -17.70 3.53 19.73
CA VAL A 147 -17.03 4.66 20.40
C VAL A 147 -17.88 5.24 21.54
N HIS A 148 -19.20 4.97 21.57
CA HIS A 148 -20.09 5.55 22.58
C HIS A 148 -20.27 4.72 23.86
N THR A 149 -19.78 3.47 23.90
CA THR A 149 -19.99 2.58 25.07
C THR A 149 -18.80 2.54 26.03
N ARG A 150 -17.73 3.30 25.80
CA ARG A 150 -16.55 3.35 26.69
C ARG A 150 -16.32 4.72 27.34
N VAL A 151 -17.39 5.46 27.59
CA VAL A 151 -17.37 6.69 28.42
C VAL A 151 -18.30 6.61 29.64
N LYS A 152 -19.24 5.65 29.70
CA LYS A 152 -20.22 5.56 30.81
C LYS A 152 -19.80 4.75 32.05
N HIS A 153 -18.59 4.22 32.13
CA HIS A 153 -18.10 3.47 33.32
C HIS A 153 -17.05 4.20 34.17
N ARG A 154 -16.94 5.54 34.08
CA ARG A 154 -16.00 6.35 34.89
C ARG A 154 -16.65 7.45 35.73
N THR A 155 -17.93 7.33 36.04
CA THR A 155 -18.58 8.14 37.08
C THR A 155 -19.23 7.20 38.09
N GLY A 156 -18.38 6.54 38.87
CA GLY A 156 -18.81 5.92 40.13
C GLY A 156 -19.02 7.04 41.15
N SER A 157 -20.25 7.13 41.61
CA SER A 157 -20.77 7.93 42.71
C SER A 157 -19.88 7.92 43.96
N LEU A 158 -19.61 9.10 44.51
CA LEU A 158 -19.13 9.31 45.88
C LEU A 158 -20.28 9.04 46.85
N PRO A 159 -20.06 8.33 47.98
CA PRO A 159 -21.09 8.15 49.00
C PRO A 159 -21.19 9.41 49.89
N VAL A 160 -22.42 9.58 50.39
CA VAL A 160 -22.93 10.67 51.24
C VAL A 160 -22.34 10.61 52.65
#